data_AF-A0AAN8FAX7-F1
#
_entry.id   AF-A0AAN8FAX7-F1
#
_cell.length_a   1.000
_cell.length_b   1.000
_cell.length_c   1.000
_cell.angle_alpha   90.00
_cell.angle_beta   90.00
_cell.angle_gamma   90.00
#
_symmetry.space_group_name_H-M   'P 1'
#
loop_
_entity.id
_entity.type
_entity.pdbx_description
1 polymer ?
#
loop_
_entity_poly.entity_id
_entity_poly.type
_entity_poly.pdbx_seq_one_letter_code
_entity_poly.pdbx_strand_id
1 'polypeptide(L)'
;MHFTFQVKLTHFVALDEFYVRFESEEEQYQDMLAQLRDDYKGELEFARPQLWLKGDGAAVWFERQWQRGVVCTSIMNDAVSTLDVFLIDVGKTVTISKEQVLPLHSYYHKPPFAVCCTIGCFDIFHGRRPDLVEECKRMAEAFTTAPSESLSAEIEDKIWDDKEKLKVRLCFRKPTKRVFVPDYFVNEKIIDLR
;
A
#
# COMPACT_ATOMS: atom_id res chain seq x y z
N MET A 1 -17.41 17.90 -7.61
CA MET A 1 -16.38 18.67 -6.89
C MET A 1 -15.15 17.78 -6.88
N HIS A 2 -14.08 18.14 -7.60
CA HIS A 2 -12.86 17.32 -7.60
C HIS A 2 -12.06 17.70 -6.35
N PHE A 3 -11.86 16.74 -5.45
CA PHE A 3 -11.05 16.92 -4.26
C PHE A 3 -9.63 16.46 -4.57
N THR A 4 -8.67 17.35 -4.38
CA THR A 4 -7.24 17.07 -4.52
C THR A 4 -6.62 16.94 -3.14
N PHE A 5 -5.92 15.83 -2.90
CA PHE A 5 -5.23 15.58 -1.63
C PHE A 5 -3.73 15.41 -1.88
N GLN A 6 -2.90 15.92 -0.96
CA GLN A 6 -1.48 15.56 -0.93
C GLN A 6 -1.34 14.15 -0.37
N VAL A 7 -0.53 13.32 -1.04
CA VAL A 7 -0.41 11.90 -0.72
C VAL A 7 1.02 11.42 -0.83
N LYS A 8 1.35 10.32 -0.15
CA LYS A 8 2.58 9.55 -0.38
C LYS A 8 2.24 8.22 -1.02
N LEU A 9 3.01 7.81 -2.03
CA LEU A 9 2.94 6.44 -2.55
C LEU A 9 3.63 5.50 -1.55
N THR A 10 2.89 4.52 -1.04
CA THR A 10 3.40 3.55 -0.06
C THR A 10 3.72 2.20 -0.69
N HIS A 11 2.91 1.78 -1.67
CA HIS A 11 3.19 0.57 -2.43
C HIS A 11 2.64 0.69 -3.85
N PHE A 12 3.38 0.18 -4.82
CA PHE A 12 2.96 0.16 -6.22
C PHE A 12 2.91 -1.28 -6.73
N VAL A 13 1.74 -1.71 -7.18
CA VAL A 13 1.57 -3.02 -7.82
C VAL A 13 1.49 -2.83 -9.35
N ALA A 14 0.57 -1.98 -9.79
CA ALA A 14 0.33 -1.63 -11.18
C ALA A 14 -0.51 -0.34 -11.28
N LEU A 15 -0.79 0.14 -12.49
CA LEU A 15 -1.63 1.34 -12.68
C LEU A 15 -3.08 1.14 -12.22
N ASP A 16 -3.56 -0.10 -12.22
CA ASP A 16 -4.89 -0.49 -11.73
C ASP A 16 -4.90 -0.89 -10.23
N GLU A 17 -3.73 -0.87 -9.59
CA GLU A 17 -3.60 -1.13 -8.15
C GLU A 17 -2.31 -0.52 -7.57
N PHE A 18 -2.47 0.52 -6.77
CA PHE A 18 -1.39 1.09 -5.97
C PHE A 18 -1.96 1.67 -4.69
N TYR A 19 -1.09 1.91 -3.70
CA TYR A 19 -1.51 2.32 -2.37
C TYR A 19 -0.88 3.64 -2.00
N VAL A 20 -1.72 4.54 -1.50
CA VAL A 20 -1.30 5.86 -1.05
C VAL A 20 -1.73 6.11 0.38
N ARG A 21 -1.04 7.02 1.06
CA ARG A 21 -1.50 7.58 2.33
C ARG A 21 -1.65 9.08 2.20
N PHE A 22 -2.62 9.65 2.91
CA PHE A 22 -2.78 11.10 2.95
C PHE A 22 -1.66 11.74 3.78
N GLU A 23 -1.04 12.80 3.26
CA GLU A 23 0.02 13.49 3.99
C GLU A 23 -0.48 14.09 5.32
N SER A 24 -1.76 14.47 5.38
CA SER A 24 -2.42 14.97 6.59
C SER A 24 -2.51 13.94 7.72
N GLU A 25 -2.35 12.65 7.42
CA GLU A 25 -2.42 11.57 8.40
C GLU A 25 -1.04 11.01 8.77
N GLU A 26 0.03 11.53 8.18
CA GLU A 26 1.38 11.00 8.39
C GLU A 26 1.84 11.12 9.84
N GLU A 27 1.48 12.20 10.56
CA GLU A 27 1.79 12.35 11.98
C GLU A 27 1.12 11.24 12.80
N GLN A 28 -0.17 11.00 12.58
CA GLN A 28 -0.93 9.95 13.27
C GLN A 28 -0.42 8.55 12.94
N TYR A 29 0.02 8.33 11.70
CA TYR A 29 0.67 7.09 11.31
C TYR A 29 2.00 6.88 12.05
N GLN A 30 2.85 7.91 12.15
CA GLN A 30 4.11 7.82 12.91
C GLN A 30 3.87 7.60 14.41
N ASP A 31 2.87 8.26 14.98
CA ASP A 31 2.46 8.04 16.37
C ASP A 31 2.00 6.60 16.61
N MET A 32 1.20 6.05 15.70
CA MET A 32 0.75 4.66 15.76
C MET A 32 1.94 3.68 15.70
N LEU A 33 2.92 3.91 14.83
CA LEU A 33 4.14 3.11 14.77
C LEU A 33 4.97 3.21 16.05
N ALA A 34 5.05 4.39 16.66
CA ALA A 34 5.75 4.59 17.92
C ALA A 34 5.05 3.83 19.06
N GLN A 35 3.71 3.88 19.11
CA GLN A 35 2.91 3.11 20.05
C GLN A 35 3.11 1.61 19.86
N LEU A 36 3.03 1.10 18.62
CA LEU A 36 3.28 -0.32 18.34
C LEU A 36 4.67 -0.75 18.82
N ARG A 37 5.69 0.08 18.59
CA ARG A 37 7.04 -0.20 19.07
C ARG A 37 7.09 -0.36 20.57
N ASP A 38 6.43 0.52 21.31
CA ASP A 38 6.50 0.53 22.76
C ASP A 38 5.64 -0.60 23.36
N ASP A 39 4.46 -0.86 22.78
CA ASP A 39 3.51 -1.87 23.25
C ASP A 39 3.95 -3.32 22.94
N TYR A 40 4.71 -3.53 21.86
CA TYR A 40 5.22 -4.86 21.48
C TYR A 40 6.71 -5.05 21.79
N LYS A 41 7.31 -4.16 22.58
CA LYS A 41 8.74 -4.23 22.92
C LYS A 41 9.04 -5.48 23.75
N GLY A 42 9.79 -6.41 23.18
CA GLY A 42 10.21 -7.64 23.87
C GLY A 42 9.14 -8.74 23.88
N GLU A 43 7.94 -8.48 23.36
CA GLU A 43 6.83 -9.45 23.37
C GLU A 43 7.12 -10.72 22.55
N LEU A 44 8.01 -10.64 21.56
CA LEU A 44 8.44 -11.81 20.80
C LEU A 44 9.16 -12.87 21.66
N GLU A 45 9.85 -12.46 22.73
CA GLU A 45 10.60 -13.39 23.60
C GLU A 45 9.67 -14.31 24.41
N PHE A 46 8.43 -13.87 24.63
CA PHE A 46 7.42 -14.58 25.40
C PHE A 46 6.26 -15.07 24.52
N ALA A 47 6.42 -15.00 23.20
CA ALA A 47 5.40 -15.38 22.24
C ALA A 47 5.00 -16.85 22.42
N ARG A 48 3.69 -17.08 22.56
CA ARG A 48 3.13 -18.43 22.57
C ARG A 48 2.83 -18.87 21.15
N PRO A 49 2.89 -20.19 20.85
CA PRO A 49 2.40 -20.71 19.58
C PRO A 49 0.96 -20.26 19.33
N GLN A 50 0.75 -19.61 18.20
CA GLN A 50 -0.54 -19.08 17.78
C GLN A 50 -0.99 -19.81 16.51
N LEU A 51 -2.23 -20.29 16.52
CA LEU A 51 -2.88 -20.73 15.29
C LEU A 51 -3.40 -19.49 14.56
N TRP A 52 -2.92 -19.27 13.34
CA TRP A 52 -3.29 -18.14 12.51
C TRP A 52 -4.35 -18.54 11.49
N LEU A 53 -5.41 -17.75 11.36
CA LEU A 53 -6.47 -17.91 10.37
C LEU A 53 -6.49 -16.72 9.41
N LYS A 54 -7.00 -16.95 8.19
CA LYS A 54 -7.20 -15.87 7.23
C LYS A 54 -8.15 -14.82 7.83
N GLY A 55 -7.74 -13.55 7.80
CA GLY A 55 -8.48 -12.43 8.36
C GLY A 55 -8.06 -12.02 9.77
N ASP A 56 -7.21 -12.80 10.44
CA ASP A 56 -6.70 -12.42 11.76
C ASP A 56 -5.87 -11.13 11.68
N GLY A 57 -6.14 -10.21 12.60
CA GLY A 57 -5.35 -9.01 12.80
C GLY A 57 -4.02 -9.35 13.48
N ALA A 58 -2.93 -8.86 12.93
CA ALA A 58 -1.58 -9.16 13.37
C ALA A 58 -0.73 -7.90 13.58
N ALA A 59 0.07 -7.89 14.63
CA ALA A 59 1.25 -7.04 14.74
C ALA A 59 2.44 -7.80 14.14
N VAL A 60 3.15 -7.16 13.20
CA VAL A 60 4.18 -7.80 12.37
C VAL A 60 5.51 -7.09 12.59
N TRP A 61 6.54 -7.84 12.99
CA TRP A 61 7.90 -7.33 13.08
C TRP A 61 8.63 -7.52 11.75
N PHE A 62 8.60 -6.50 10.90
CA PHE A 62 9.15 -6.54 9.54
C PHE A 62 10.03 -5.31 9.27
N GLU A 63 11.16 -5.50 8.59
CA GLU A 63 12.11 -4.43 8.27
C GLU A 63 12.51 -3.56 9.49
N ARG A 64 12.67 -4.21 10.66
CA ARG A 64 13.04 -3.59 11.95
C ARG A 64 11.99 -2.62 12.51
N GLN A 65 10.73 -2.84 12.16
CA GLN A 65 9.62 -2.02 12.64
C GLN A 65 8.38 -2.87 12.87
N TRP A 66 7.61 -2.53 13.90
CA TRP A 66 6.28 -3.10 14.12
C TRP A 66 5.26 -2.43 13.20
N GLN A 67 4.42 -3.23 12.56
CA GLN A 67 3.40 -2.78 11.62
C GLN A 67 2.10 -3.54 11.82
N ARG A 68 0.96 -2.94 11.47
CA ARG A 68 -0.33 -3.64 11.44
C ARG A 68 -0.45 -4.45 10.16
N GLY A 69 -0.97 -5.66 10.29
CA GLY A 69 -1.24 -6.54 9.17
C GLY A 69 -2.48 -7.40 9.36
N VAL A 70 -2.88 -8.05 8.27
CA VAL A 70 -3.95 -9.06 8.26
C VAL A 70 -3.45 -10.31 7.56
N VAL A 71 -3.69 -11.48 8.15
CA VAL A 71 -3.29 -12.77 7.58
C VAL A 71 -4.07 -13.05 6.29
N CYS A 72 -3.37 -13.22 5.17
CA CYS A 72 -3.96 -13.45 3.84
C CYS A 72 -4.23 -14.93 3.57
N THR A 73 -3.25 -15.76 3.90
CA THR A 73 -3.29 -17.20 3.69
C THR A 73 -2.75 -17.84 4.96
N SER A 74 -3.54 -18.74 5.54
CA SER A 74 -3.07 -19.64 6.58
C SER A 74 -2.74 -20.96 5.90
N ILE A 75 -1.47 -21.34 5.92
CA ILE A 75 -1.11 -22.71 5.59
C ILE A 75 -1.39 -23.54 6.85
N MET A 76 -2.50 -24.28 6.82
CA MET A 76 -2.95 -25.16 7.91
C MET A 76 -2.02 -26.35 8.20
N ASN A 77 -0.84 -26.40 7.59
CA ASN A 77 0.20 -27.35 7.94
C ASN A 77 1.14 -26.71 8.97
N ASP A 78 1.17 -27.28 10.18
CA ASP A 78 2.14 -26.92 11.23
C ASP A 78 3.61 -27.08 10.79
N ALA A 79 3.85 -27.80 9.69
CA ALA A 79 5.18 -27.89 9.08
C ALA A 79 5.65 -26.57 8.43
N VAL A 80 4.74 -25.64 8.11
CA VAL A 80 5.10 -24.36 7.50
C VAL A 80 5.26 -23.29 8.58
N SER A 81 6.49 -22.80 8.72
CA SER A 81 6.87 -21.77 9.70
C SER A 81 6.59 -20.34 9.24
N THR A 82 6.03 -20.15 8.04
CA THR A 82 5.74 -18.83 7.48
C THR A 82 4.25 -18.63 7.21
N LEU A 83 3.86 -17.36 7.08
CA LEU A 83 2.52 -16.94 6.67
C LEU A 83 2.60 -15.71 5.75
N ASP A 84 1.59 -15.52 4.89
CA ASP A 84 1.45 -14.28 4.13
C ASP A 84 0.60 -13.30 4.93
N VAL A 85 1.14 -12.10 5.15
CA VAL A 85 0.45 -10.99 5.83
C VAL A 85 0.36 -9.80 4.88
N PHE A 86 -0.83 -9.22 4.74
CA PHE A 86 -1.00 -7.93 4.10
C PHE A 86 -0.82 -6.81 5.12
N LEU A 87 0.23 -6.01 4.94
CA LEU A 87 0.53 -4.85 5.77
C LEU A 87 -0.46 -3.72 5.44
N ILE A 88 -1.49 -3.58 6.27
CA ILE A 88 -2.68 -2.79 5.93
C ILE A 88 -2.41 -1.28 5.83
N ASP A 89 -1.36 -0.77 6.49
CA ASP A 89 -0.97 0.64 6.44
C ASP A 89 0.06 0.97 5.35
N VAL A 90 0.39 -0.03 4.53
CA VAL A 90 1.36 0.07 3.43
C VAL A 90 0.76 -0.43 2.11
N GLY A 91 -0.14 -1.42 2.16
CA GLY A 91 -0.71 -2.03 0.96
C GLY A 91 0.16 -3.14 0.35
N LYS A 92 1.08 -3.73 1.13
CA LYS A 92 2.05 -4.73 0.66
C LYS A 92 1.82 -6.08 1.34
N THR A 93 1.77 -7.16 0.56
CA THR A 93 1.82 -8.53 1.11
C THR A 93 3.27 -8.95 1.35
N VAL A 94 3.54 -9.53 2.51
CA VAL A 94 4.85 -10.08 2.88
C VAL A 94 4.69 -11.52 3.36
N THR A 95 5.60 -12.39 2.95
CA THR A 95 5.75 -13.72 3.54
C THR A 95 6.72 -13.61 4.70
N ILE A 96 6.26 -13.92 5.92
CA ILE A 96 7.03 -13.72 7.15
C ILE A 96 6.96 -14.95 8.06
N SER A 97 7.96 -15.16 8.91
CA SER A 97 7.96 -16.24 9.89
C SER A 97 6.91 -16.00 10.98
N LYS A 98 6.27 -17.07 11.45
CA LYS A 98 5.25 -17.05 12.52
C LYS A 98 5.81 -16.46 13.82
N GLU A 99 7.11 -16.61 14.05
CA GLU A 99 7.86 -16.07 15.19
C GLU A 99 8.08 -14.55 15.12
N GLN A 100 7.69 -13.89 14.03
CA GLN A 100 7.73 -12.43 13.88
C GLN A 100 6.33 -11.80 13.93
N VAL A 101 5.32 -12.57 14.31
CA VAL A 101 3.92 -12.14 14.28
C VAL A 101 3.27 -12.37 15.63
N LEU A 102 2.56 -11.37 16.12
CA LEU A 102 1.81 -11.41 17.37
C LEU A 102 0.35 -10.98 17.13
N PRO A 103 -0.63 -11.51 17.91
CA PRO A 103 -2.01 -11.05 17.81
C PRO A 103 -2.11 -9.54 17.98
N LEU A 104 -2.86 -8.88 17.09
CA LEU A 104 -3.03 -7.43 17.19
C LEU A 104 -3.95 -7.07 18.36
N HIS A 105 -3.48 -6.19 19.25
CA HIS A 105 -4.31 -5.64 20.31
C HIS A 105 -5.53 -4.91 19.73
N SER A 106 -6.69 -5.08 20.37
CA SER A 106 -7.98 -4.63 19.84
C SER A 106 -8.11 -3.12 19.63
N TYR A 107 -7.38 -2.29 20.39
CA TYR A 107 -7.40 -0.84 20.22
C TYR A 107 -6.71 -0.37 18.92
N TYR A 108 -5.96 -1.25 18.24
CA TYR A 108 -5.42 -1.01 16.90
C TYR A 108 -6.37 -1.43 15.76
N HIS A 109 -7.57 -1.94 16.06
CA HIS A 109 -8.59 -2.27 15.07
C HIS A 109 -9.29 -0.99 14.55
N LYS A 110 -8.50 -0.06 14.04
CA LYS A 110 -8.91 1.19 13.40
C LYS A 110 -8.73 1.09 11.89
N PRO A 111 -9.40 1.94 11.08
CA PRO A 111 -9.19 1.97 9.64
C PRO A 111 -7.69 2.03 9.25
N PRO A 112 -7.31 1.39 8.14
CA PRO A 112 -5.94 1.47 7.62
C PRO A 112 -5.62 2.87 7.13
N PHE A 113 -4.35 3.27 7.23
CA PHE A 113 -3.89 4.53 6.65
C PHE A 113 -3.69 4.44 5.13
N ALA A 114 -3.29 3.26 4.62
CA ALA A 114 -3.10 3.06 3.19
C ALA A 114 -4.43 2.82 2.48
N VAL A 115 -4.64 3.56 1.40
CA VAL A 115 -5.83 3.51 0.56
C VAL A 115 -5.46 2.91 -0.79
N CYS A 116 -6.21 1.90 -1.21
CA CYS A 116 -6.04 1.30 -2.53
C CYS A 116 -6.59 2.23 -3.61
N CYS A 117 -5.81 2.45 -4.66
CA CYS A 117 -6.09 3.35 -5.76
C CYS A 117 -5.91 2.67 -7.11
N THR A 118 -6.52 3.27 -8.13
CA THR A 118 -6.40 2.90 -9.54
C THR A 118 -6.51 4.14 -10.42
N ILE A 119 -5.86 4.15 -11.57
CA ILE A 119 -6.10 5.19 -12.60
C ILE A 119 -7.40 4.97 -13.39
N GLY A 120 -8.10 3.86 -13.15
CA GLY A 120 -9.28 3.43 -13.89
C GLY A 120 -8.95 2.35 -14.92
N CYS A 121 -9.94 2.07 -15.78
CA CYS A 121 -9.80 1.07 -16.83
C CYS A 121 -8.99 1.64 -18.01
N PHE A 122 -8.06 0.84 -18.52
CA PHE A 122 -7.27 1.18 -19.70
C PHE A 122 -7.04 -0.07 -20.55
N ASP A 123 -6.68 0.17 -21.80
CA ASP A 123 -6.17 -0.82 -22.74
C ASP A 123 -4.72 -0.51 -23.08
N ILE A 124 -3.90 -1.54 -23.27
CA ILE A 124 -2.48 -1.38 -23.60
C ILE A 124 -2.34 -1.42 -25.12
N PHE A 125 -1.67 -0.43 -25.70
CA PHE A 125 -1.38 -0.46 -27.13
C PHE A 125 -0.59 -1.70 -27.52
N HIS A 126 -0.89 -2.27 -28.68
CA HIS A 126 -0.24 -3.50 -29.16
C HIS A 126 1.29 -3.34 -29.18
N GLY A 127 2.00 -4.30 -28.58
CA GLY A 127 3.46 -4.28 -28.48
C GLY A 127 4.05 -3.36 -27.39
N ARG A 128 3.26 -2.51 -26.72
CA ARG A 128 3.74 -1.53 -25.72
C ARG A 128 3.77 -2.06 -24.28
N ARG A 129 3.47 -3.35 -24.06
CA ARG A 129 3.54 -3.97 -22.72
C ARG A 129 4.93 -3.85 -22.06
N PRO A 130 6.07 -4.03 -22.77
CA PRO A 130 7.39 -3.81 -22.17
C PRO A 130 7.59 -2.37 -21.70
N ASP A 131 7.16 -1.38 -22.49
CA ASP A 131 7.26 0.03 -22.14
C ASP A 131 6.42 0.37 -20.91
N LEU A 132 5.19 -0.18 -20.82
CA LEU A 132 4.35 -0.04 -19.64
C LEU A 132 5.06 -0.54 -18.38
N VAL A 133 5.63 -1.74 -18.45
CA VAL A 133 6.34 -2.33 -17.30
C VAL A 133 7.54 -1.47 -16.88
N GLU A 134 8.31 -0.97 -17.85
CA GLU A 134 9.49 -0.15 -17.58
C GLU A 134 9.14 1.23 -17.00
N GLU A 135 8.13 1.90 -17.56
CA GLU A 135 7.66 3.18 -17.01
C GLU A 135 7.02 3.01 -15.62
N CYS A 136 6.28 1.93 -15.40
CA CYS A 136 5.71 1.62 -14.08
C CYS A 136 6.81 1.43 -13.01
N LYS A 137 7.90 0.74 -13.35
CA LYS A 137 9.06 0.59 -12.45
C LYS A 137 9.70 1.93 -12.12
N ARG A 138 10.02 2.73 -13.14
CA ARG A 138 10.58 4.08 -12.95
C ARG A 138 9.68 4.98 -12.11
N MET A 139 8.38 4.90 -12.33
CA MET A 139 7.40 5.63 -11.54
C MET A 139 7.40 5.17 -10.08
N ALA A 140 7.34 3.85 -9.83
CA ALA A 140 7.38 3.30 -8.47
C ALA A 140 8.62 3.74 -7.70
N GLU A 141 9.80 3.68 -8.32
CA GLU A 141 11.07 4.12 -7.73
C GLU A 141 11.07 5.63 -7.42
N ALA A 142 10.65 6.45 -8.38
CA ALA A 142 10.64 7.90 -8.24
C ALA A 142 9.62 8.39 -7.21
N PHE A 143 8.45 7.73 -7.12
CA PHE A 143 7.34 8.21 -6.31
C PHE A 143 7.44 7.74 -4.86
N THR A 144 7.95 6.52 -4.63
CA THR A 144 8.16 6.00 -3.26
C THR A 144 9.22 6.80 -2.49
N THR A 145 10.14 7.44 -3.20
CA THR A 145 11.21 8.28 -2.63
C THR A 145 10.94 9.77 -2.76
N ALA A 146 9.77 10.17 -3.27
CA ALA A 146 9.43 11.56 -3.47
C ALA A 146 9.29 12.30 -2.13
N PRO A 147 9.77 13.55 -2.02
CA PRO A 147 9.57 14.35 -0.82
C PRO A 147 8.09 14.74 -0.66
N SER A 148 7.71 15.19 0.53
CA SER A 148 6.35 15.70 0.79
C SER A 148 5.94 16.77 -0.22
N GLU A 149 4.64 16.87 -0.48
CA GLU A 149 4.00 17.76 -1.46
C GLU A 149 4.38 17.51 -2.93
N SER A 150 5.13 16.43 -3.21
CA SER A 150 5.48 16.05 -4.59
C SER A 150 4.37 15.26 -5.28
N LEU A 151 3.47 14.63 -4.53
CA LEU A 151 2.41 13.79 -5.05
C LEU A 151 1.07 14.29 -4.56
N SER A 152 0.13 14.38 -5.49
CA SER A 152 -1.27 14.69 -5.18
C SER A 152 -2.19 13.75 -5.96
N ALA A 153 -3.30 13.36 -5.33
CA ALA A 153 -4.33 12.54 -5.95
C ALA A 153 -5.63 13.34 -6.07
N GLU A 154 -6.16 13.44 -7.29
CA GLU A 154 -7.52 13.94 -7.52
C GLU A 154 -8.47 12.75 -7.52
N ILE A 155 -9.38 12.69 -6.55
CA ILE A 155 -10.36 11.60 -6.47
C ILE A 155 -11.45 11.86 -7.50
N GLU A 156 -11.65 10.90 -8.39
CA GLU A 156 -12.70 10.94 -9.41
C GLU A 156 -13.93 10.16 -8.98
N ASP A 157 -13.73 8.96 -8.44
CA ASP A 157 -14.80 8.03 -8.10
C ASP A 157 -14.36 7.00 -7.05
N LYS A 158 -15.32 6.28 -6.48
CA LYS A 158 -15.10 5.11 -5.62
C LYS A 158 -15.57 3.85 -6.35
N ILE A 159 -14.67 2.89 -6.49
CA ILE A 159 -14.94 1.57 -7.09
C ILE A 159 -15.21 0.59 -5.95
N TRP A 160 -16.40 0.01 -5.97
CA TRP A 160 -16.84 -0.97 -4.98
C TRP A 160 -16.49 -2.39 -5.44
N ASP A 161 -15.20 -2.72 -5.41
CA ASP A 161 -14.68 -4.09 -5.54
C ASP A 161 -14.25 -4.65 -4.16
N ASP A 162 -13.69 -5.86 -4.13
CA ASP A 162 -13.20 -6.50 -2.90
C ASP A 162 -12.14 -5.68 -2.15
N LYS A 163 -11.52 -4.67 -2.80
CA LYS A 163 -10.48 -3.80 -2.24
C LYS A 163 -10.96 -2.36 -1.98
N GLU A 164 -12.22 -2.04 -2.30
CA GLU A 164 -12.81 -0.71 -2.20
C GLU A 164 -11.92 0.41 -2.77
N LYS A 165 -11.46 0.26 -4.01
CA LYS A 165 -10.49 1.17 -4.64
C LYS A 165 -11.04 2.59 -4.85
N LEU A 166 -10.16 3.59 -4.75
CA LEU A 166 -10.43 4.94 -5.26
C LEU A 166 -9.88 5.09 -6.69
N LYS A 167 -10.74 5.55 -7.62
CA LYS A 167 -10.28 5.99 -8.94
C LYS A 167 -9.69 7.39 -8.79
N VAL A 168 -8.43 7.55 -9.16
CA VAL A 168 -7.71 8.82 -8.97
C VAL A 168 -6.93 9.24 -10.20
N ARG A 169 -6.82 10.55 -10.42
CA ARG A 169 -5.77 11.13 -11.26
C ARG A 169 -4.57 11.47 -10.39
N LEU A 170 -3.55 10.62 -10.42
CA LEU A 170 -2.31 10.84 -9.70
C LEU A 170 -1.47 11.90 -10.41
N CYS A 171 -1.01 12.90 -9.67
CA CYS A 171 -0.20 14.01 -10.16
C CYS A 171 1.13 14.05 -9.43
N PHE A 172 2.22 13.98 -10.19
CA PHE A 172 3.57 14.22 -9.71
C PHE A 172 4.02 15.64 -10.05
N ARG A 173 4.39 16.40 -9.01
CA ARG A 173 4.85 17.78 -9.10
C ARG A 173 6.37 17.82 -9.19
N LYS A 174 6.87 18.17 -10.37
CA LYS A 174 8.27 18.59 -10.55
C LYS A 174 8.37 20.10 -10.34
N PRO A 175 9.57 20.64 -10.00
CA PRO A 175 9.75 22.08 -9.77
C PRO A 175 9.21 22.98 -10.89
N THR A 176 9.22 22.49 -12.14
CA THR A 176 8.84 23.26 -13.33
C THR A 176 7.57 22.77 -14.02
N LYS A 177 6.98 21.64 -13.60
CA LYS A 177 5.83 21.03 -14.30
C LYS A 177 5.04 20.07 -13.42
N ARG A 178 3.73 20.00 -13.64
CA ARG A 178 2.86 18.93 -13.12
C ARG A 178 2.69 17.84 -14.18
N VAL A 179 2.88 16.60 -13.78
CA VAL A 179 2.70 15.42 -14.64
C VAL A 179 1.57 14.59 -14.06
N PHE A 180 0.45 14.53 -14.78
CA PHE A 180 -0.62 13.60 -14.46
C PHE A 180 -0.27 12.24 -15.05
N VAL A 181 -0.25 11.22 -14.19
CA VAL A 181 0.16 9.86 -14.56
C VAL A 181 -0.71 9.31 -15.69
N PRO A 182 -2.05 9.34 -15.62
CA PRO A 182 -2.88 8.79 -16.71
C PRO A 182 -2.57 9.50 -18.04
N ASP A 183 -2.53 10.83 -18.03
CA ASP A 183 -2.23 11.65 -19.21
C ASP A 183 -0.83 11.36 -19.78
N TYR A 184 0.18 11.09 -18.94
CA TYR A 184 1.52 10.74 -19.38
C TYR A 184 1.52 9.44 -20.20
N PHE A 185 0.91 8.37 -19.67
CA PHE A 185 0.85 7.08 -20.37
C PHE A 185 0.03 7.15 -21.68
N VAL A 186 -1.02 7.98 -21.72
CA VAL A 186 -1.81 8.23 -22.94
C VAL A 186 -0.99 8.99 -23.98
N ASN A 187 -0.28 10.07 -23.58
CA ASN A 187 0.52 10.88 -24.49
C ASN A 187 1.69 10.09 -25.11
N GLU A 188 2.30 9.19 -24.35
CA GLU A 188 3.35 8.28 -24.83
C GLU A 188 2.79 7.11 -25.68
N LYS A 189 1.46 7.06 -25.88
CA LYS A 189 0.73 6.00 -26.59
C LYS A 189 1.05 4.61 -26.04
N ILE A 190 1.20 4.52 -24.73
CA ILE A 190 1.42 3.25 -24.03
C ILE A 190 0.08 2.61 -23.68
N ILE A 191 -0.87 3.43 -23.21
CA ILE A 191 -2.23 3.02 -22.89
C ILE A 191 -3.26 3.92 -23.56
N ASP A 192 -4.48 3.43 -23.69
CA ASP A 192 -5.69 4.20 -23.97
C ASP A 192 -6.66 4.08 -22.77
N LEU A 193 -7.21 5.20 -22.30
CA LEU A 193 -8.15 5.20 -21.17
C LEU A 193 -9.56 4.89 -21.68
N ARG A 194 -10.30 4.05 -20.95
CA ARG A 194 -11.68 3.70 -21.27
C ARG A 194 -12.70 4.62 -20.58
#